data_AF-A0AAW1R581-F1
#
_entry.id   AF-A0AAW1R581-F1
#
_cell.length_a   1.000
_cell.length_b   1.000
_cell.length_c   1.000
_cell.angle_alpha   90.00
_cell.angle_beta   90.00
_cell.angle_gamma   90.00
#
_symmetry.space_group_name_H-M   'P 1'
#
loop_
_entity.id
_entity.type
_entity.pdbx_description
1 polymer ?
#
loop_
_entity_poly.entity_id
_entity_poly.type
_entity_poly.pdbx_seq_one_letter_code
_entity_poly.pdbx_strand_id
1 'polypeptide(L)'
;MKGSDKNMLIDGFPRNVEQRKAFEEQVQAPDAVLNLGVPKATQQRWLLERGRSDVNPETVAKRLAVHESESAPVIKQYEAKGKLHHIAGARPPEEVFHDVWHIIHDLEV
;
A
#
# COMPACT_ATOMS: atom_id res chain seq x y z
N MET A 1 2.80 -23.34 26.24
CA MET A 1 2.73 -23.03 24.79
C MET A 1 3.83 -22.03 24.48
N LYS A 2 4.78 -22.37 23.61
CA LYS A 2 5.82 -21.45 23.11
C LYS A 2 5.13 -20.29 22.35
N GLY A 3 5.61 -19.07 22.58
CA GLY A 3 5.07 -17.84 22.00
C GLY A 3 5.04 -17.90 20.48
N SER A 4 3.89 -17.58 19.91
CA SER A 4 3.74 -17.31 18.48
C SER A 4 4.16 -15.87 18.24
N ASP A 5 5.28 -15.65 17.58
CA ASP A 5 5.64 -14.33 17.06
C ASP A 5 4.56 -13.91 16.06
N LYS A 6 3.76 -12.91 16.43
CA LYS A 6 2.58 -12.50 15.65
C LYS A 6 2.99 -11.47 14.61
N ASN A 7 3.43 -11.94 13.45
CA ASN A 7 3.61 -11.08 12.28
C ASN A 7 2.24 -10.63 11.77
N MET A 8 2.08 -9.33 11.49
CA MET A 8 0.82 -8.74 11.06
C MET A 8 0.98 -7.99 9.74
N LEU A 9 0.21 -8.39 8.72
CA LEU A 9 0.07 -7.65 7.46
C LEU A 9 -1.22 -6.83 7.52
N ILE A 10 -1.11 -5.52 7.30
CA ILE A 10 -2.26 -4.62 7.26
C ILE A 10 -2.41 -4.11 5.83
N ASP A 11 -3.43 -4.60 5.14
CA ASP A 11 -3.69 -4.23 3.75
C ASP A 11 -4.47 -2.90 3.65
N GLY A 12 -4.05 -2.05 2.71
CA GLY A 12 -4.72 -0.79 2.39
C GLY A 12 -4.74 0.23 3.53
N PHE A 13 -3.78 0.19 4.45
CA PHE A 13 -3.66 1.04 5.63
C PHE A 13 -2.20 1.50 5.85
N PRO A 14 -1.96 2.70 6.38
CA PRO A 14 -2.92 3.79 6.62
C PRO A 14 -3.23 4.57 5.34
N ARG A 15 -4.48 5.02 5.20
CA ARG A 15 -4.93 5.78 4.01
C ARG A 15 -4.71 7.29 4.12
N ASN A 16 -4.47 7.79 5.33
CA ASN A 16 -4.21 9.20 5.59
C ASN A 16 -3.31 9.38 6.83
N VAL A 17 -2.89 10.62 7.06
CA VAL A 17 -1.95 10.98 8.15
C VAL A 17 -2.54 10.75 9.53
N GLU A 18 -3.85 10.93 9.71
CA GLU A 18 -4.51 10.73 11.00
C GLU A 18 -4.54 9.26 11.39
N GLN A 19 -4.89 8.37 10.45
CA GLN A 19 -4.83 6.93 10.63
C GLN A 19 -3.41 6.46 10.97
N ARG A 20 -2.40 7.01 10.28
CA ARG A 20 -0.99 6.72 10.57
C ARG A 20 -0.64 7.09 12.02
N LYS A 21 -0.98 8.31 12.45
CA LYS A 21 -0.71 8.78 13.82
C LYS A 21 -1.41 7.89 14.85
N ALA A 22 -2.71 7.66 14.69
CA ALA A 22 -3.49 6.82 15.59
C ALA A 22 -2.91 5.40 15.70
N PHE A 23 -2.47 4.82 14.59
CA PHE A 23 -1.86 3.49 14.59
C PHE A 23 -0.51 3.44 15.31
N GLU A 24 0.37 4.42 15.06
CA GLU A 24 1.65 4.52 15.76
C GLU A 24 1.47 4.76 17.28
N GLU A 25 0.44 5.50 17.68
CA GLU A 25 0.14 5.81 19.08
C GLU A 25 -0.56 4.66 19.82
N GLN A 26 -1.48 3.96 19.17
CA GLN A 26 -2.32 2.93 19.81
C GLN A 26 -1.80 1.50 19.64
N VAL A 27 -0.98 1.26 18.61
CA VAL A 27 -0.47 -0.07 18.26
C VAL A 27 1.04 -0.07 18.30
N GLN A 28 1.70 0.34 17.22
CA GLN A 28 3.13 0.59 17.10
C GLN A 28 3.45 1.10 15.69
N ALA A 29 4.67 1.61 15.47
CA ALA A 29 5.14 1.87 14.12
C ALA A 29 5.40 0.54 13.37
N PRO A 30 5.03 0.43 12.08
CA PRO A 30 5.33 -0.76 11.29
C PRO A 30 6.84 -0.90 11.07
N ASP A 31 7.32 -2.13 10.90
CA ASP A 31 8.72 -2.40 10.53
C ASP A 31 9.00 -2.05 9.07
N ALA A 32 8.04 -2.35 8.19
CA ALA A 32 8.09 -2.01 6.77
C ALA A 32 6.71 -1.57 6.25
N VAL A 33 6.73 -0.72 5.22
CA VAL A 33 5.56 -0.31 4.46
C VAL A 33 5.81 -0.62 3.00
N LEU A 34 4.95 -1.44 2.40
CA LEU A 34 5.06 -1.85 1.00
C LEU A 34 4.14 -0.98 0.14
N ASN A 35 4.73 -0.20 -0.77
CA ASN A 35 3.99 0.62 -1.72
C ASN A 35 4.03 -0.02 -3.11
N LEU A 36 2.92 -0.65 -3.50
CA LEU A 36 2.75 -1.22 -4.83
C LEU A 36 2.40 -0.11 -5.83
N GLY A 37 3.43 0.50 -6.42
CA GLY A 37 3.30 1.58 -7.38
C GLY A 37 2.75 1.09 -8.71
N VAL A 38 1.55 1.55 -9.07
CA VAL A 38 0.93 1.29 -10.38
C VAL A 38 0.68 2.62 -11.07
N PRO A 39 1.04 2.80 -12.36
CA PRO A 39 0.75 4.04 -13.07
C PRO A 39 -0.74 4.35 -13.08
N LYS A 40 -1.11 5.62 -12.88
CA LYS A 40 -2.51 6.07 -12.80
C LYS A 40 -3.37 5.60 -13.97
N ALA A 41 -2.85 5.67 -15.20
CA ALA A 41 -3.53 5.18 -16.40
C ALA A 41 -3.85 3.67 -16.33
N THR A 42 -2.93 2.88 -15.75
CA THR A 42 -3.13 1.44 -15.54
C THR A 42 -4.17 1.17 -14.45
N GLN A 43 -4.11 1.91 -13.34
CA GLN A 43 -5.12 1.82 -12.28
C GLN A 43 -6.53 2.14 -12.80
N GLN A 44 -6.68 3.22 -13.58
CA GLN A 44 -7.94 3.60 -14.20
C GLN A 44 -8.46 2.49 -15.12
N ARG A 45 -7.59 1.99 -16.00
CA ARG A 45 -7.94 0.89 -16.91
C ARG A 45 -8.42 -0.34 -16.16
N TRP A 46 -7.66 -0.83 -15.18
CA TRP A 46 -8.03 -2.01 -14.39
C TRP A 46 -9.31 -1.83 -13.60
N LEU A 47 -9.55 -0.65 -13.04
CA LEU A 47 -10.79 -0.35 -12.32
C LEU A 47 -12.01 -0.30 -13.25
N LEU A 48 -11.84 0.18 -14.48
CA LEU A 48 -12.90 0.17 -15.49
C LEU A 48 -13.17 -1.23 -16.03
N GLU A 49 -12.13 -2.04 -16.27
CA GLU A 49 -12.26 -3.45 -16.70
C GLU A 49 -12.91 -4.33 -15.62
N ARG A 50 -12.64 -4.04 -14.34
CA ARG A 50 -13.27 -4.73 -13.19
C ARG A 50 -14.65 -4.18 -12.84
N GLY A 51 -14.97 -2.97 -13.27
CA GLY A 51 -16.23 -2.30 -12.96
C GLY A 51 -17.40 -3.04 -13.61
N ARG A 52 -18.46 -3.30 -12.84
CA ARG A 52 -19.76 -3.58 -13.46
C ARG A 52 -20.20 -2.35 -14.27
N SER A 53 -21.17 -2.55 -15.15
CA SER A 53 -21.71 -1.60 -16.13
C SER A 53 -22.12 -0.20 -15.61
N ASP A 54 -22.04 0.06 -14.30
CA ASP A 54 -22.40 1.30 -13.62
C ASP A 54 -21.18 2.17 -13.20
N VAL A 55 -19.94 1.75 -13.47
CA VAL A 55 -18.75 2.53 -13.11
C VAL A 55 -18.46 3.63 -14.14
N ASN A 56 -18.76 4.89 -13.79
CA ASN A 56 -18.42 6.07 -14.61
C ASN A 56 -16.91 6.43 -14.46
N PRO A 57 -16.16 6.62 -15.57
CA PRO A 57 -14.78 7.11 -15.57
C PRO A 57 -14.49 8.30 -14.65
N GLU A 58 -15.42 9.25 -14.54
CA GLU A 58 -15.25 10.43 -13.66
C GLU A 58 -15.18 10.03 -12.18
N THR A 59 -15.97 9.04 -11.77
CA THR A 59 -15.98 8.56 -10.38
C THR A 59 -14.70 7.80 -10.07
N VAL A 60 -14.19 7.00 -11.02
CA VAL A 60 -12.89 6.33 -10.89
C VAL A 60 -11.76 7.36 -10.75
N ALA A 61 -11.73 8.37 -11.62
CA ALA A 61 -10.72 9.42 -11.58
C ALA A 61 -10.75 10.19 -10.24
N LYS A 62 -11.95 10.54 -9.74
CA LYS A 62 -12.11 11.20 -8.44
C LYS A 62 -11.64 10.32 -7.28
N ARG A 63 -12.00 9.04 -7.27
CA ARG A 63 -11.56 8.09 -6.23
C ARG A 63 -10.03 7.95 -6.20
N LEU A 64 -9.40 7.81 -7.36
CA LEU A 64 -7.95 7.73 -7.46
C LEU A 64 -7.26 9.03 -7.03
N ALA A 65 -7.82 10.19 -7.42
CA ALA A 65 -7.27 11.48 -7.02
C ALA A 65 -7.33 11.70 -5.49
N VAL A 66 -8.45 11.35 -4.85
CA VAL A 66 -8.58 11.42 -3.39
C VAL A 66 -7.57 10.47 -2.73
N HIS A 67 -7.52 9.21 -3.17
CA HIS A 67 -6.57 8.23 -2.63
C HIS A 67 -5.11 8.71 -2.74
N GLU A 68 -4.72 9.23 -3.91
CA GLU A 68 -3.39 9.79 -4.15
C GLU A 68 -3.12 10.99 -3.23
N SER A 69 -4.06 11.91 -3.08
CA SER A 69 -3.91 13.10 -2.24
C SER A 69 -3.79 12.79 -0.73
N GLU A 70 -4.50 11.77 -0.26
CA GLU A 70 -4.51 11.38 1.16
C GLU A 70 -3.32 10.46 1.51
N SER A 71 -2.91 9.59 0.57
CA SER A 71 -1.85 8.61 0.79
C SER A 71 -0.46 9.19 0.52
N ALA A 72 -0.31 10.17 -0.38
CA ALA A 72 1.00 10.76 -0.70
C ALA A 72 1.75 11.33 0.53
N PRO A 73 1.09 12.06 1.46
CA PRO A 73 1.75 12.50 2.69
C PRO A 73 2.23 11.34 3.57
N VAL A 74 1.47 10.24 3.64
CA VAL A 74 1.82 9.04 4.42
C VAL A 74 3.05 8.35 3.82
N ILE A 75 3.05 8.17 2.49
CA ILE A 75 4.17 7.60 1.72
C ILE A 75 5.45 8.41 2.00
N LYS A 76 5.40 9.74 1.82
CA LYS A 76 6.56 10.62 2.07
C LYS A 76 7.09 10.51 3.50
N GLN A 77 6.20 10.35 4.49
CA GLN A 77 6.61 10.20 5.89
C GLN A 77 7.35 8.88 6.14
N TYR A 78 6.87 7.77 5.58
CA TYR A 78 7.55 6.48 5.73
C TYR A 78 8.82 6.39 4.90
N GLU A 79 8.88 7.06 3.74
CA GLU A 79 10.09 7.22 2.93
C GLU A 79 11.17 7.97 3.72
N ALA A 80 10.82 9.11 4.33
CA ALA A 80 11.75 9.88 5.17
C ALA A 80 12.24 9.11 6.41
N LYS A 81 11.44 8.15 6.90
CA LYS A 81 11.80 7.25 8.01
C LYS A 81 12.62 6.03 7.56
N GLY A 82 12.85 5.84 6.26
CA GLY A 82 13.56 4.68 5.71
C GLY A 82 12.81 3.35 5.85
N LYS A 83 11.49 3.40 6.03
CA LYS A 83 10.62 2.21 6.24
C LYS A 83 9.78 1.84 5.02
N LEU A 84 9.84 2.65 3.96
CA LEU A 84 9.03 2.47 2.76
C LEU A 84 9.81 1.69 1.70
N HIS A 85 9.18 0.65 1.16
CA HIS A 85 9.68 -0.09 0.01
C HIS A 85 8.75 0.13 -1.18
N HIS A 86 9.30 0.66 -2.27
CA HIS A 86 8.58 0.84 -3.53
C HIS A 86 8.70 -0.40 -4.41
N ILE A 87 7.56 -0.95 -4.83
CA ILE A 87 7.50 -2.13 -5.68
C ILE A 87 6.70 -1.77 -6.92
N ALA A 88 7.22 -2.07 -8.11
CA ALA A 88 6.51 -1.85 -9.36
C ALA A 88 5.35 -2.86 -9.50
N GLY A 89 4.14 -2.42 -9.16
CA GLY A 89 2.92 -3.25 -9.12
C GLY A 89 2.26 -3.50 -10.47
N ALA A 90 2.75 -2.86 -11.55
CA ALA A 90 2.25 -3.07 -12.92
C ALA A 90 2.90 -4.27 -13.65
N ARG A 91 3.76 -5.02 -12.97
CA ARG A 91 4.45 -6.21 -13.48
C ARG A 91 3.62 -7.49 -13.26
N PRO A 92 4.02 -8.63 -13.87
CA PRO A 92 3.39 -9.91 -13.59
C PRO A 92 3.31 -10.22 -12.09
N PRO A 93 2.21 -10.83 -11.61
CA PRO A 93 2.02 -11.14 -10.19
C PRO A 93 3.18 -11.93 -9.57
N GLU A 94 3.81 -12.82 -10.33
CA GLU A 94 4.93 -13.65 -9.88
C GLU A 94 6.17 -12.81 -9.56
N GLU A 95 6.45 -11.78 -10.38
CA GLU A 95 7.56 -10.85 -10.14
C GLU A 95 7.27 -9.93 -8.95
N VAL A 96 6.04 -9.43 -8.85
CA VAL A 96 5.63 -8.59 -7.70
C VAL A 96 5.71 -9.40 -6.40
N PHE A 97 5.26 -10.66 -6.43
CA PHE A 97 5.35 -11.57 -5.29
C PHE A 97 6.80 -11.81 -4.88
N HIS A 98 7.69 -12.05 -5.85
CA HIS A 98 9.10 -12.28 -5.58
C HIS A 98 9.77 -11.08 -4.87
N ASP A 99 9.45 -9.85 -5.29
CA ASP A 99 9.96 -8.65 -4.64
C ASP A 99 9.41 -8.47 -3.22
N VAL A 100 8.10 -8.66 -3.05
CA VAL A 100 7.45 -8.62 -1.72
C VAL A 100 8.09 -9.66 -0.79
N TRP A 101 8.30 -10.88 -1.29
CA TRP A 101 8.90 -11.97 -0.53
C TRP A 101 10.33 -11.63 -0.09
N HIS A 102 11.16 -11.11 -1.00
CA HIS A 102 12.53 -10.69 -0.65
C HIS A 102 12.52 -9.63 0.45
N ILE A 103 11.71 -8.59 0.31
CA ILE A 103 11.63 -7.52 1.30
C ILE A 103 11.23 -8.07 2.66
N ILE A 104 10.19 -8.92 2.73
CA ILE A 104 9.72 -9.49 3.99
C ILE A 104 10.76 -10.42 4.60
N HIS A 105 11.51 -11.17 3.79
CA HIS A 105 12.53 -12.10 4.27
C HIS A 105 13.81 -11.39 4.77
N ASP A 106 14.12 -10.23 4.20
CA ASP A 106 15.25 -9.39 4.61
C ASP A 106 14.96 -8.60 5.91
N LEU A 107 13.69 -8.51 6.32
CA LEU A 107 13.36 -8.01 7.65
C LEU A 107 13.79 -9.07 8.67
N GLU A 108 14.86 -8.80 9.42
CA GLU A 108 15.32 -9.63 10.54
C GLU A 108 14.31 -9.60 11.71
N VAL A 109 13.10 -10.14 11.50
CA VAL A 109 12.06 -10.36 12.51
C VAL A 109 12.09 -11.77 13.07
#